data_AF-A0A239EN43-F1
#
_entry.id   AF-A0A239EN43-F1
#
_cell.length_a   1.000
_cell.length_b   1.000
_cell.length_c   1.000
_cell.angle_alpha   90.00
_cell.angle_beta   90.00
_cell.angle_gamma   90.00
#
_symmetry.space_group_name_H-M   'P 1'
#
loop_
_entity.id
_entity.type
_entity.pdbx_description
1 polymer ?
#
loop_
_entity_poly.entity_id
_entity_poly.type
_entity_poly.pdbx_seq_one_letter_code
_entity_poly.pdbx_strand_id
1 'polypeptide(L)' 'MADENEDEKSRARIDRARLARIFGDVLPETTGDERAGRDESTSDDWFDRERPPHHI' A
#
# COMPACT_ATOMS: atom_id res chain seq x y z
N MET A 1 -0.12 7.92 -20.08
CA MET A 1 1.32 8.11 -20.40
C MET A 1 1.91 9.35 -19.76
N ALA A 2 1.26 10.53 -19.75
CA ALA A 2 1.77 11.69 -19.01
C ALA A 2 1.60 11.59 -17.47
N ASP A 3 0.53 10.93 -17.03
CA ASP A 3 0.10 10.76 -15.63
C ASP A 3 1.12 9.95 -14.79
N GLU A 4 1.59 8.82 -15.31
CA GLU A 4 2.57 7.93 -14.63
C GLU A 4 3.90 8.65 -14.31
N ASN A 5 4.33 9.57 -15.18
CA ASN A 5 5.56 10.34 -15.00
C ASN A 5 5.45 11.40 -13.88
N GLU A 6 4.25 11.90 -13.62
CA GLU A 6 4.02 12.83 -12.49
C GLU A 6 3.91 12.07 -11.17
N ASP A 7 3.30 10.89 -11.17
CA ASP A 7 3.26 10.00 -10.00
C ASP A 7 4.65 9.53 -9.59
N GLU A 8 5.51 9.13 -10.54
CA GLU A 8 6.91 8.77 -10.26
C GLU A 8 7.69 9.94 -9.65
N LYS A 9 7.53 11.16 -10.18
CA LYS A 9 8.15 12.37 -9.61
C LYS A 9 7.60 12.72 -8.23
N SER A 10 6.31 12.48 -8.01
CA SER A 10 5.65 12.72 -6.73
C SER A 10 6.11 11.72 -5.67
N ARG A 11 6.23 10.43 -6.03
CA ARG A 11 6.80 9.36 -5.20
C ARG A 11 8.28 9.61 -4.89
N ALA A 12 9.06 10.08 -5.87
CA ALA A 12 10.47 10.46 -5.68
C ALA A 12 10.66 11.65 -4.73
N ARG A 13 9.65 12.51 -4.56
CA ARG A 13 9.70 13.68 -3.67
C ARG A 13 9.20 13.38 -2.24
N ILE A 14 8.71 12.17 -1.97
CA ILE A 14 8.27 11.79 -0.62
C ILE A 14 9.49 11.76 0.31
N ASP A 15 9.42 12.55 1.39
CA ASP A 15 10.47 12.65 2.39
C ASP A 15 10.71 11.30 3.09
N ARG A 16 11.96 10.83 3.09
CA ARG A 16 12.39 9.60 3.75
C ARG A 16 12.08 9.61 5.24
N ALA A 17 12.15 10.77 5.90
CA ALA A 17 11.81 10.90 7.32
C ALA A 17 10.30 10.66 7.58
N ARG A 18 9.45 11.04 6.62
CA ARG A 18 8.00 10.77 6.68
C ARG A 18 7.71 9.28 6.54
N LEU A 19 8.39 8.60 5.62
CA LEU A 19 8.27 7.15 5.46
C LEU A 19 8.74 6.41 6.70
N ALA A 20 9.89 6.78 7.27
CA ALA A 20 10.43 6.17 8.48
C ALA A 20 9.47 6.30 9.69
N ARG A 21 8.75 7.43 9.80
CA ARG A 21 7.74 7.61 10.85
C ARG A 21 6.56 6.64 10.74
N ILE A 22 6.16 6.29 9.52
CA ILE A 22 4.96 5.48 9.27
C ILE A 22 5.32 3.99 9.19
N PHE A 23 6.40 3.66 8.48
CA PHE A 23 6.79 2.30 8.13
C PHE A 23 8.03 1.80 8.89
N GLY A 24 8.74 2.68 9.62
CA GLY A 24 10.02 2.36 10.25
C GLY A 24 11.22 2.55 9.31
N ASP A 25 12.43 2.39 9.85
CA ASP A 25 13.68 2.63 9.09
C ASP A 25 13.98 1.53 8.06
N VAL A 26 13.43 0.34 8.27
CA VAL A 26 13.59 -0.82 7.38
C VAL A 26 12.37 -0.86 6.46
N LEU A 27 12.58 -0.44 5.22
CA LEU A 27 11.55 -0.58 4.18
C LEU A 27 11.63 -1.97 3.53
N PRO A 28 10.51 -2.55 3.10
CA PRO A 28 10.51 -3.77 2.33
C PRO A 28 11.27 -3.58 1.01
N GLU A 29 11.94 -4.64 0.56
CA GLU A 29 12.74 -4.67 -0.68
C GLU A 29 11.88 -4.57 -1.95
N THR A 30 10.59 -4.89 -1.84
CA THR A 30 9.60 -4.83 -2.93
C THR A 30 8.41 -3.99 -2.52
N THR A 31 7.86 -3.23 -3.45
CA THR A 31 6.60 -2.52 -3.24
C THR A 31 5.40 -3.36 -3.70
N GLY A 32 4.21 -3.07 -3.16
CA GLY A 32 3.01 -3.88 -3.41
C GLY A 32 2.59 -3.97 -4.89
N ASP A 33 2.98 -2.98 -5.70
CA ASP A 33 2.80 -2.92 -7.16
C ASP A 33 3.77 -3.82 -7.94
N GLU A 34 4.97 -4.06 -7.42
CA GLU A 34 6.00 -4.93 -8.04
C GLU A 34 5.77 -6.42 -7.74
N ARG A 35 4.92 -6.72 -6.74
CA ARG A 35 4.58 -8.09 -6.37
C ARG A 35 3.70 -8.74 -7.45
N ALA A 36 4.33 -9.33 -8.46
CA ALA A 36 3.66 -10.16 -9.46
C ALA A 36 3.08 -11.42 -8.78
N GLY A 37 1.76 -11.43 -8.62
CA GLY A 37 1.02 -12.47 -7.88
C GLY A 37 -0.19 -11.91 -7.16
N ARG A 38 -1.01 -11.11 -7.85
CA ARG A 38 -2.27 -10.58 -7.34
C ARG A 38 -3.33 -11.70 -7.32
N ASP A 39 -3.08 -12.74 -6.56
CA ASP A 39 -4.03 -13.83 -6.31
C ASP A 39 -3.84 -14.29 -4.87
N GLU A 40 -4.43 -13.55 -3.91
CA GLU A 40 -4.90 -14.16 -2.65
C GLU A 40 -5.77 -13.26 -1.75
N SER A 41 -6.22 -12.06 -2.16
CA SER A 41 -7.01 -11.23 -1.23
C SER A 41 -7.93 -10.21 -1.90
N THR A 42 -8.72 -10.62 -2.91
CA THR A 42 -9.98 -9.91 -3.18
C THR A 42 -11.17 -10.55 -2.45
N SER A 43 -10.90 -11.53 -1.59
CA SER A 43 -11.93 -12.12 -0.74
C SER A 43 -12.25 -11.18 0.41
N ASP A 44 -13.53 -10.88 0.60
CA ASP A 44 -14.04 -10.12 1.74
C ASP A 44 -13.89 -10.88 3.07
N ASP A 45 -13.31 -12.08 3.08
CA ASP A 45 -13.09 -12.90 4.28
C ASP A 45 -12.43 -12.14 5.44
N TRP A 46 -11.45 -11.26 5.14
CA TRP A 46 -10.83 -10.44 6.18
C TRP A 46 -11.80 -9.38 6.71
N PHE A 47 -12.60 -8.79 5.82
CA PHE A 47 -13.56 -7.74 6.14
C PHE A 47 -14.71 -8.31 6.97
N ASP A 48 -15.24 -9.48 6.59
CA ASP A 48 -16.29 -10.18 7.33
C ASP A 48 -15.83 -10.60 8.74
N ARG A 49 -14.55 -10.96 8.90
CA ARG A 49 -13.95 -11.31 10.21
C ARG A 49 -13.76 -10.10 11.12
N GLU A 50 -13.48 -8.92 10.56
CA GLU A 50 -13.19 -7.70 11.30
C GLU A 50 -14.39 -6.73 11.37
N ARG A 51 -15.53 -7.10 10.76
CA ARG A 51 -16.70 -6.22 10.71
C ARG A 51 -17.32 -6.02 12.10
N PRO A 52 -17.50 -4.76 12.55
CA PRO A 52 -18.12 -4.48 13.84
C PRO A 52 -19.56 -5.05 13.94
N PRO A 53 -19.96 -5.60 15.11
CA PRO A 53 -21.24 -6.30 15.27
C PRO A 53 -22.49 -5.41 15.17
N HIS A 54 -22.34 -4.08 15.22
CA HIS A 54 -23.45 -3.12 15.18
C HIS A 54 -23.77 -2.59 13.78
N HIS A 55 -23.15 -3.17 12.77
CA HIS A 55 -23.28 -2.74 11.40
C HIS A 55 -24.44 -3.55 10.78
N ILE A 56 -25.68 -3.15 11.03
CA ILE A 56 -26.88 -3.69 10.38
C ILE A 56 -27.42 -2.62 9.43
#